data_AF-A0A9D4PSY7-F1
#
_entry.id   AF-A0A9D4PSY7-F1
#
_cell.length_a   1.000
_cell.length_b   1.000
_cell.length_c   1.000
_cell.angle_alpha   90.00
_cell.angle_beta   90.00
_cell.angle_gamma   90.00
#
_symmetry.space_group_name_H-M   'P 1'
#
loop_
_entity.id
_entity.type
_entity.pdbx_description
1 polymer ?
#
loop_
_entity_poly.entity_id
_entity_poly.type
_entity_poly.pdbx_seq_one_letter_code
_entity_poly.pdbx_strand_id
1 'polypeptide(L)'
;MSRDPDEVERVSHAACLKAAVHYTVGRICDDMAEKGGCLPVQRQTVAALTELVHREVGRVARDLSMLAMHCRRSTVTADDVLFVSRNSGPLHEYLQTLVPPPKKTDGKRKVSSKAPQQ
;
A
#
# COMPACT_ATOMS: atom_id res chain seq x y z
N MET A 1 -4.21 -38.77 -0.82
CA MET A 1 -3.78 -37.47 -1.36
C MET A 1 -2.75 -36.89 -0.41
N SER A 2 -1.47 -37.10 -0.70
CA SER A 2 -0.38 -36.50 0.08
C SER A 2 -0.36 -35.02 -0.25
N ARG A 3 -0.60 -34.13 0.71
CA ARG A 3 -0.45 -32.69 0.49
C ARG A 3 1.03 -32.39 0.31
N ASP A 4 1.38 -31.71 -0.78
CA ASP A 4 2.74 -31.19 -0.97
C ASP A 4 3.08 -30.25 0.21
N PRO A 5 4.25 -30.41 0.85
CA PRO A 5 4.61 -29.63 2.03
C PRO A 5 4.65 -28.12 1.73
N ASP A 6 5.10 -27.74 0.53
CA ASP A 6 5.09 -26.34 0.05
C ASP A 6 3.67 -25.77 -0.07
N GLU A 7 2.68 -26.60 -0.41
CA GLU A 7 1.29 -26.16 -0.50
C GLU A 7 0.72 -25.86 0.89
N VAL A 8 1.03 -26.71 1.87
CA VAL A 8 0.59 -26.52 3.27
C VAL A 8 1.15 -25.23 3.84
N GLU A 9 2.43 -24.96 3.62
CA GLU A 9 3.09 -23.74 4.10
C GLU A 9 2.48 -22.48 3.47
N ARG A 10 2.26 -22.48 2.15
CA ARG A 10 1.63 -21.35 1.44
C ARG A 10 0.21 -21.08 1.93
N VAL A 11 -0.58 -22.13 2.14
CA VAL A 11 -1.94 -22.02 2.68
C VAL A 11 -1.91 -21.49 4.11
N SER A 12 -0.98 -21.97 4.94
CA SER A 12 -0.80 -21.49 6.31
C SER A 12 -0.43 -20.00 6.33
N HIS A 13 0.54 -19.59 5.52
CA HIS A 13 0.97 -18.20 5.41
C HIS A 13 -0.18 -17.27 4.95
N ALA A 14 -0.92 -17.68 3.92
CA ALA A 14 -2.07 -16.93 3.43
C ALA A 14 -3.17 -16.77 4.49
N ALA A 15 -3.42 -17.83 5.28
CA ALA A 15 -4.37 -17.78 6.39
C ALA A 15 -3.92 -16.81 7.49
N CYS A 16 -2.62 -16.82 7.85
CA CYS A 16 -2.05 -15.87 8.81
C CYS A 16 -2.21 -14.41 8.36
N LEU A 17 -1.89 -14.11 7.09
CA LEU A 17 -2.06 -12.77 6.53
C LEU A 17 -3.52 -12.33 6.54
N LYS A 18 -4.44 -13.22 6.16
CA LYS A 18 -5.88 -12.93 6.18
C LYS A 18 -6.39 -12.70 7.61
N ALA A 19 -5.89 -13.44 8.60
CA ALA A 19 -6.23 -13.22 10.01
C ALA A 19 -5.75 -11.85 10.52
N ALA A 20 -4.54 -11.41 10.13
CA ALA A 20 -4.03 -10.08 10.46
C ALA A 20 -4.88 -8.95 9.83
N VAL A 21 -5.31 -9.14 8.58
CA VAL A 21 -6.26 -8.23 7.92
C VAL A 21 -7.59 -8.21 8.67
N HIS A 22 -8.13 -9.38 9.04
CA HIS A 22 -9.39 -9.49 9.78
C HIS A 22 -9.36 -8.72 11.10
N TYR A 23 -8.29 -8.88 11.86
CA TYR A 23 -8.07 -8.15 13.12
C TYR A 23 -8.09 -6.62 12.89
N THR A 24 -7.36 -6.15 11.88
CA THR A 24 -7.27 -4.71 11.58
C THR A 24 -8.61 -4.15 11.10
N VAL A 25 -9.34 -4.89 10.26
CA VAL A 25 -10.68 -4.49 9.79
C VAL A 25 -11.66 -4.41 10.96
N GLY A 26 -11.64 -5.39 11.87
CA GLY A 26 -12.46 -5.36 13.09
C GLY A 26 -12.18 -4.11 13.92
N ARG A 27 -10.90 -3.81 14.17
CA ARG A 27 -10.47 -2.58 14.86
C ARG A 27 -11.00 -1.30 14.21
N ILE A 28 -10.93 -1.19 12.89
CA ILE A 28 -11.44 -0.01 12.16
C ILE A 28 -12.96 0.07 12.29
N CYS A 29 -13.67 -1.07 12.19
CA CYS A 29 -15.12 -1.12 12.37
C CYS A 29 -15.55 -0.68 13.77
N ASP A 30 -14.85 -1.13 14.81
CA ASP A 30 -15.11 -0.76 16.20
C ASP A 30 -14.88 0.74 16.41
N ASP A 31 -13.73 1.27 15.97
CA ASP A 31 -13.40 2.71 16.07
C ASP A 31 -14.45 3.59 15.36
N MET A 32 -14.96 3.15 14.21
CA MET A 32 -15.98 3.86 13.46
C MET A 32 -17.35 3.79 14.16
N ALA A 33 -17.68 2.65 14.78
CA ALA A 33 -18.90 2.48 15.53
C ALA A 33 -18.95 3.40 16.76
N GLU A 34 -17.83 3.46 17.49
CA GLU A 34 -17.65 4.34 18.65
C GLU A 34 -17.72 5.83 18.27
N LYS A 35 -16.99 6.26 17.23
CA LYS A 35 -16.98 7.65 16.77
C LYS A 35 -18.33 8.12 16.22
N GLY A 36 -19.05 7.23 15.55
CA GLY A 36 -20.36 7.53 14.96
C GLY A 36 -21.53 7.42 15.95
N GLY A 37 -21.30 6.91 17.17
CA GLY A 37 -22.36 6.56 18.10
C GLY A 37 -23.33 5.51 17.55
N CYS A 38 -22.88 4.66 16.63
CA CYS A 38 -23.70 3.65 15.99
C CYS A 38 -23.48 2.26 16.61
N LEU A 39 -24.36 1.32 16.25
CA LEU A 39 -24.31 -0.03 16.80
C LEU A 39 -23.06 -0.78 16.34
N PRO A 40 -22.55 -1.72 17.16
CA PRO A 40 -21.42 -2.56 16.78
C PRO A 40 -21.64 -3.27 15.45
N VAL A 41 -20.60 -3.32 14.61
CA VAL A 41 -20.69 -3.98 13.31
C VAL A 41 -20.83 -5.49 13.49
N GLN A 42 -21.78 -6.08 12.79
CA GLN A 42 -22.03 -7.52 12.85
C GLN A 42 -20.80 -8.34 12.41
N ARG A 43 -20.49 -9.44 13.11
CA ARG A 43 -19.32 -10.29 12.85
C ARG A 43 -19.25 -10.80 11.41
N GLN A 44 -20.38 -11.17 10.83
CA GLN A 44 -20.48 -11.62 9.44
C GLN A 44 -20.10 -10.49 8.46
N THR A 45 -20.48 -9.25 8.76
CA THR A 45 -20.10 -8.06 7.97
C THR A 45 -18.60 -7.80 8.05
N VAL A 46 -18.00 -7.91 9.25
CA VAL A 46 -16.54 -7.80 9.41
C VAL A 46 -15.80 -8.87 8.60
N ALA A 47 -16.30 -10.12 8.60
CA ALA A 47 -15.75 -11.20 7.79
C ALA A 47 -15.88 -10.92 6.28
N ALA A 48 -17.02 -10.41 5.83
CA ALA A 48 -17.24 -10.03 4.43
C ALA A 48 -16.31 -8.89 3.99
N LEU A 49 -16.15 -7.86 4.82
CA LEU A 49 -15.21 -6.75 4.59
C LEU A 49 -13.76 -7.24 4.52
N THR A 50 -13.40 -8.21 5.36
CA THR A 50 -12.07 -8.82 5.34
C THR A 50 -11.78 -9.49 3.99
N GLU A 51 -12.72 -10.27 3.46
CA GLU A 51 -12.57 -10.91 2.15
C GLU A 51 -12.49 -9.88 1.02
N LEU A 52 -13.30 -8.81 1.10
CA LEU A 52 -13.25 -7.69 0.15
C LEU A 52 -11.87 -7.02 0.14
N VAL A 53 -11.38 -6.60 1.31
CA VAL A 53 -10.08 -5.92 1.46
C VAL A 53 -8.95 -6.82 1.01
N HIS A 54 -8.97 -8.10 1.39
CA HIS A 54 -7.94 -9.05 0.98
C HIS A 54 -7.85 -9.20 -0.55
N ARG A 55 -9.00 -9.23 -1.25
CA ARG A 55 -9.04 -9.27 -2.72
C ARG A 55 -8.56 -7.96 -3.33
N GLU A 56 -8.95 -6.82 -2.77
CA GLU A 56 -8.58 -5.51 -3.29
C GLU A 56 -7.07 -5.27 -3.17
N VAL A 57 -6.43 -5.70 -2.08
CA VAL A 57 -4.96 -5.65 -1.94
C VAL A 57 -4.27 -6.40 -3.09
N GLY A 58 -4.77 -7.58 -3.48
CA GLY A 58 -4.24 -8.34 -4.60
C GLY A 58 -4.46 -7.67 -5.97
N ARG A 59 -5.54 -6.91 -6.14
CA ARG A 59 -5.77 -6.10 -7.34
C ARG A 59 -4.82 -4.91 -7.39
N VAL A 60 -4.76 -4.11 -6.32
CA VAL A 60 -3.88 -2.93 -6.22
C VAL A 60 -2.41 -3.32 -6.39
N ALA A 61 -1.96 -4.42 -5.78
CA ALA A 61 -0.58 -4.89 -5.94
C ALA A 61 -0.21 -5.21 -7.40
N ARG A 62 -1.13 -5.81 -8.16
CA ARG A 62 -0.93 -6.06 -9.59
C ARG A 62 -0.89 -4.77 -10.40
N ASP A 63 -1.81 -3.86 -10.13
CA ASP A 63 -1.85 -2.56 -10.80
C ASP A 63 -0.57 -1.76 -10.55
N LEU A 64 -0.09 -1.69 -9.30
CA LEU A 64 1.16 -1.04 -8.94
C LEU A 64 2.37 -1.65 -9.67
N SER A 65 2.44 -2.98 -9.74
CA SER A 65 3.50 -3.68 -10.45
C SER A 65 3.50 -3.36 -11.95
N MET A 66 2.31 -3.39 -12.58
CA MET A 66 2.16 -3.05 -14.00
C MET A 66 2.51 -1.59 -14.30
N LEU A 67 2.17 -0.66 -13.41
CA LEU A 67 2.51 0.76 -13.57
C LEU A 67 4.02 1.00 -13.47
N ALA A 68 4.68 0.39 -12.49
CA ALA A 68 6.13 0.45 -12.38
C ALA A 68 6.81 -0.11 -13.64
N MET A 69 6.36 -1.27 -14.12
CA MET A 69 6.86 -1.89 -15.35
C MET A 69 6.60 -1.02 -16.59
N HIS A 70 5.46 -0.36 -16.69
CA HIS A 70 5.13 0.56 -17.79
C HIS A 70 6.14 1.71 -17.89
N CYS A 71 6.61 2.21 -16.74
CA CYS A 71 7.66 3.21 -16.66
C CYS A 71 9.10 2.64 -16.69
N ARG A 72 9.27 1.36 -17.07
CA ARG A 72 10.56 0.63 -17.08
C ARG A 72 11.28 0.60 -15.73
N ARG A 73 10.53 0.65 -14.64
CA ARG A 73 11.03 0.51 -13.26
C ARG A 73 10.63 -0.86 -12.70
N SER A 74 11.49 -1.43 -11.87
CA SER A 74 11.16 -2.62 -11.06
C SER A 74 10.74 -2.28 -9.63
N THR A 75 10.90 -1.02 -9.23
CA THR A 75 10.58 -0.52 -7.89
C THR A 75 9.34 0.38 -7.97
N VAL A 76 8.35 0.08 -7.14
CA VAL A 76 7.12 0.87 -6.97
C VAL A 76 7.45 2.17 -6.23
N THR A 77 6.88 3.27 -6.70
CA THR A 77 7.11 4.65 -6.22
C THR A 77 5.79 5.30 -5.81
N ALA A 78 5.86 6.48 -5.17
CA ALA A 78 4.66 7.24 -4.78
C ALA A 78 3.78 7.62 -5.98
N ASP A 79 4.38 7.88 -7.15
CA ASP A 79 3.66 8.21 -8.38
C ASP A 79 2.75 7.06 -8.84
N ASP A 80 3.19 5.80 -8.66
CA ASP A 80 2.39 4.62 -9.01
C ASP A 80 1.14 4.52 -8.12
N VAL A 81 1.28 4.83 -6.82
CA VAL A 81 0.18 4.84 -5.85
C VAL A 81 -0.81 5.97 -6.14
N LEU A 82 -0.31 7.15 -6.47
CA LEU A 82 -1.13 8.28 -6.89
C LEU A 82 -1.87 7.98 -8.20
N PHE A 83 -1.26 7.23 -9.11
CA PHE A 83 -1.91 6.84 -10.35
C PHE A 83 -3.09 5.88 -10.12
N VAL A 84 -2.98 4.94 -9.17
CA VAL A 84 -4.08 4.02 -8.82
C VAL A 84 -5.32 4.78 -8.32
N SER A 85 -5.13 5.88 -7.60
CA SER A 85 -6.24 6.67 -7.04
C SER A 85 -6.89 7.66 -8.03
N ARG A 86 -6.38 7.77 -9.26
CA ARG A 86 -6.80 8.78 -10.26
C ARG A 86 -8.30 8.83 -10.54
N ASN A 87 -9.02 7.71 -10.36
CA ASN A 87 -10.45 7.63 -10.64
C ASN A 87 -11.32 8.29 -9.55
N SER A 88 -10.73 8.54 -8.37
CA SER A 88 -11.41 9.20 -7.25
C SER A 88 -10.65 10.48 -6.88
N GLY A 89 -11.17 11.63 -7.33
CA GLY A 89 -10.57 12.94 -7.06
C GLY A 89 -10.25 13.17 -5.58
N PRO A 90 -11.23 12.99 -4.66
CA PRO A 90 -10.99 13.19 -3.23
C PRO A 90 -9.92 12.26 -2.64
N LEU A 91 -9.89 10.99 -3.08
CA LEU A 91 -8.88 10.04 -2.62
C LEU A 91 -7.49 10.42 -3.14
N HIS A 92 -7.41 10.86 -4.40
CA HIS A 92 -6.17 11.30 -5.01
C HIS A 92 -5.60 12.52 -4.29
N GLU A 93 -6.41 13.54 -4.05
CA GLU A 93 -6.03 14.73 -3.28
C GLU A 93 -5.57 14.36 -1.87
N TYR A 94 -6.31 13.52 -1.16
CA TYR A 94 -5.92 13.07 0.18
C TYR A 94 -4.56 12.37 0.16
N LEU A 95 -4.34 11.44 -0.77
CA LEU A 95 -3.07 10.72 -0.87
C LEU A 95 -1.90 11.63 -1.24
N GLN A 96 -2.12 12.66 -2.08
CA GLN A 96 -1.09 13.65 -2.38
C GLN A 96 -0.62 14.39 -1.11
N THR A 97 -1.52 14.68 -0.16
CA THR A 97 -1.12 15.32 1.11
C THR A 97 -0.19 14.47 1.97
N LEU A 98 -0.21 13.14 1.76
CA LEU A 98 0.63 12.19 2.50
C LEU A 98 2.01 11.99 1.85
N VAL A 99 2.20 12.43 0.60
CA VAL A 99 3.49 12.28 -0.10
C VAL A 99 4.49 13.28 0.48
N PRO A 100 5.63 12.81 1.03
CA PRO A 100 6.63 13.71 1.59
C PRO A 100 7.24 14.60 0.49
N PRO A 101 7.59 15.86 0.80
CA PRO A 101 8.21 16.75 -0.17
C PRO A 101 9.52 16.15 -0.68
N PRO A 102 9.87 16.35 -1.96
CA PRO A 102 11.11 15.84 -2.53
C PRO A 102 12.30 16.40 -1.72
N LYS A 103 13.19 15.51 -1.28
CA LYS A 103 14.44 15.90 -0.61
C LYS A 103 15.22 16.79 -1.57
N LYS A 104 15.38 18.07 -1.26
CA LYS A 104 16.31 18.96 -1.97
C LYS A 104 17.71 18.35 -1.81
N THR A 105 18.30 17.87 -2.90
CA THR A 105 19.72 17.55 -2.92
C THR A 105 20.47 18.86 -2.89
N ASP A 106 20.92 19.26 -1.70
CA ASP A 106 21.86 20.36 -1.57
C ASP A 106 23.17 20.04 -2.30
N GLY A 107 23.66 21.00 -3.07
CA GLY A 107 25.09 21.12 -3.36
C GLY A 107 25.56 20.67 -4.73
N LYS A 108 25.47 21.59 -5.70
CA LYS A 108 26.50 21.74 -6.75
C LYS A 108 27.90 21.58 -6.13
N ARG A 109 28.62 20.49 -6.40
CA ARG A 109 30.09 20.52 -6.33
C ARG A 109 30.59 21.35 -7.51
N LYS A 110 30.77 22.66 -7.31
CA LYS A 110 31.62 23.47 -8.20
C LYS A 110 33.06 22.99 -8.01
N VAL A 111 33.58 22.22 -8.97
CA VAL A 111 35.03 22.02 -9.10
C VAL A 111 35.62 23.34 -9.60
N SER A 112 36.23 24.11 -8.70
CA SER A 112 37.13 25.19 -9.08
C SER A 112 38.54 24.62 -9.18
N SER A 113 38.95 24.19 -10.36
CA SER A 113 40.37 23.96 -10.65
C SER A 113 41.04 25.33 -10.86
N LYS A 114 41.64 25.85 -9.81
CA LYS A 114 42.51 27.03 -9.83
C LYS A 114 43.82 26.61 -10.53
N ALA A 115 44.18 27.28 -11.62
CA ALA A 115 45.44 27.06 -12.33
C ALA A 115 46.64 27.41 -11.42
N PRO A 116 47.73 26.62 -11.43
CA PRO A 116 48.95 26.98 -10.72
C PRO A 116 49.69 28.10 -11.46
N GLN A 117 49.99 29.20 -10.75
CA GLN A 117 51.01 30.15 -11.13
C GLN A 117 52.38 29.58 -10.77
N GLN A 118 53.21 29.31 -11.78
CA GLN A 118 54.66 29.56 -11.78
C GLN A 118 55.08 29.94 -13.19
#